data_AF-X1RZX9-F1
#
_entry.id   AF-X1RZX9-F1
#
_cell.length_a   1.000
_cell.length_b   1.000
_cell.length_c   1.000
_cell.angle_alpha   90.00
_cell.angle_beta   90.00
_cell.angle_gamma   90.00
#
_symmetry.space_group_name_H-M   'P 1'
#
loop_
_entity.id
_entity.type
_entity.pdbx_description
1 polymer ?
#
loop_
_entity_poly.entity_id
_entity_poly.type
_entity_poly.pdbx_seq_one_letter_code
_entity_poly.pdbx_strand_id
1 'polypeptide(L)'
;MKRLTRNHSIFAMDKQNQPVLYVDSGERFIVETEDCFSHQIVESDDVLNDNFDYSRVNPATGPIFVNGCQPGNTLKVAIHKIEVESRGVVEVFPGWGPLGNKVEKAETKIVSISEGGVNFGKYLLPLHPMVGVIGVAPAGEAVLCVSPGPHGGNLDT
;
A
#
# COMPACT_ATOMS: atom_id res chain seq x y z
N MET A 1 -3.00 10.49 -20.48
CA MET A 1 -2.40 10.50 -19.13
C MET A 1 -1.74 9.14 -18.92
N LYS A 2 -0.48 9.08 -18.47
CA LYS A 2 0.20 7.80 -18.22
C LYS A 2 -0.53 7.05 -17.10
N ARG A 3 -0.57 5.72 -17.20
CA ARG A 3 -1.16 4.84 -16.20
C ARG A 3 -0.19 3.69 -15.93
N LEU A 4 0.12 3.49 -14.65
CA LEU A 4 0.88 2.34 -14.17
C LEU A 4 -0.08 1.37 -13.49
N THR A 5 -0.11 0.13 -13.97
CA THR A 5 -1.02 -0.91 -13.47
C THR A 5 -0.42 -1.64 -12.27
N ARG A 6 -1.28 -2.19 -11.40
CA ARG A 6 -0.91 -2.91 -10.17
C ARG A 6 -0.03 -4.15 -10.37
N ASN A 7 0.07 -4.67 -11.59
CA ASN A 7 0.93 -5.79 -11.99
C ASN A 7 2.44 -5.49 -11.89
N HIS A 8 2.83 -4.23 -11.70
CA HIS A 8 4.21 -3.82 -11.50
C HIS A 8 4.44 -3.43 -10.04
N SER A 9 4.48 -4.42 -9.16
CA SER A 9 4.65 -4.24 -7.71
C SER A 9 6.03 -4.65 -7.25
N ILE A 10 6.61 -3.85 -6.36
CA ILE A 10 7.83 -4.15 -5.61
C ILE A 10 7.48 -4.38 -4.13
N PHE A 11 8.30 -5.16 -3.43
CA PHE A 11 8.14 -5.45 -1.99
C PHE A 11 9.28 -4.88 -1.14
N ALA A 12 10.25 -4.25 -1.79
CA ALA A 12 11.30 -3.47 -1.16
C ALA A 12 11.60 -2.22 -1.99
N MET A 13 11.72 -1.08 -1.33
CA MET A 13 12.27 0.15 -1.89
C MET A 13 13.77 -0.05 -2.09
N ASP A 14 14.18 -0.23 -3.35
CA ASP A 14 15.56 -0.53 -3.74
C ASP A 14 15.95 0.30 -4.97
N LYS A 15 17.17 0.85 -4.95
CA LYS A 15 17.80 1.55 -6.08
C LYS A 15 18.11 0.64 -7.27
N GLN A 16 18.12 -0.68 -7.07
CA GLN A 16 18.34 -1.68 -8.13
C GLN A 16 17.06 -2.03 -8.91
N ASN A 17 15.87 -1.71 -8.36
CA ASN A 17 14.60 -1.95 -9.03
C ASN A 17 14.55 -1.18 -10.36
N GLN A 18 14.25 -1.89 -11.45
CA GLN A 18 14.17 -1.28 -12.78
C GLN A 18 12.88 -0.44 -12.90
N PRO A 19 12.96 0.82 -13.33
CA PRO A 19 11.76 1.63 -13.53
C PRO A 19 10.84 1.05 -14.59
N VAL A 20 9.54 1.08 -14.29
CA VAL A 20 8.46 0.58 -15.16
C VAL A 20 7.67 1.71 -15.83
N LEU A 21 7.89 2.94 -15.38
CA LEU A 21 7.33 4.16 -15.97
C LEU A 21 8.34 5.30 -15.86
N TYR A 22 8.45 6.12 -16.91
CA TYR A 22 9.25 7.33 -16.94
C TYR A 22 8.32 8.53 -17.07
N VAL A 23 8.51 9.56 -16.27
CA VAL A 23 7.68 10.79 -16.27
C VAL A 23 8.55 12.04 -16.21
N ASP A 24 8.05 13.14 -16.76
CA ASP A 24 8.67 14.45 -16.59
C ASP A 24 8.15 15.17 -15.34
N SER A 25 8.92 16.13 -14.82
CA SER A 25 8.47 16.98 -13.70
C SER A 25 7.19 17.73 -14.08
N GLY A 26 6.17 17.64 -13.21
CA GLY A 26 4.85 18.25 -13.42
C GLY A 26 3.87 17.38 -14.23
N GLU A 27 4.31 16.24 -14.77
CA GLU A 27 3.43 15.32 -15.49
C GLU A 27 2.47 14.59 -14.53
N ARG A 28 1.18 14.50 -14.91
CA ARG A 28 0.17 13.72 -14.18
C ARG A 28 0.14 12.28 -14.69
N PHE A 29 0.01 11.35 -13.75
CA PHE A 29 -0.15 9.93 -14.02
C PHE A 29 -1.14 9.30 -13.04
N ILE A 30 -1.60 8.10 -13.38
CA ILE A 30 -2.46 7.25 -12.55
C ILE A 30 -1.66 6.04 -12.11
N VAL A 31 -1.80 5.64 -10.85
CA VAL A 31 -1.24 4.40 -10.30
C VAL A 31 -2.41 3.55 -9.81
N GLU A 32 -2.51 2.32 -10.32
CA GLU A 32 -3.38 1.30 -9.75
C GLU A 32 -2.58 0.52 -8.71
N THR A 33 -3.18 0.17 -7.58
CA THR A 33 -2.51 -0.53 -6.48
C THR A 33 -3.19 -1.86 -6.16
N GLU A 34 -2.40 -2.79 -5.65
CA GLU A 34 -2.90 -3.91 -4.87
C GLU A 34 -3.31 -3.42 -3.46
N ASP A 35 -4.09 -4.21 -2.70
CA ASP A 35 -4.20 -4.01 -1.26
C ASP A 35 -2.91 -4.49 -0.55
N CYS A 36 -2.77 -4.21 0.75
CA CYS A 36 -1.56 -4.57 1.51
C CYS A 36 -1.31 -6.08 1.62
N PHE A 37 -2.29 -6.92 1.27
CA PHE A 37 -2.18 -8.37 1.26
C PHE A 37 -1.98 -8.93 -0.16
N SER A 38 -1.74 -8.09 -1.17
CA SER A 38 -1.70 -8.49 -2.59
C SER A 38 -2.98 -9.18 -3.07
N HIS A 39 -4.14 -8.74 -2.54
CA HIS A 39 -5.47 -9.34 -2.76
C HIS A 39 -5.54 -10.85 -2.45
N GLN A 40 -4.65 -11.37 -1.59
CA GLN A 40 -4.68 -12.77 -1.16
C GLN A 40 -5.88 -13.08 -0.25
N ILE A 41 -6.42 -12.07 0.43
CA ILE A 41 -7.60 -12.19 1.28
C ILE A 41 -8.82 -11.76 0.46
N VAL A 42 -9.69 -12.70 0.10
CA VAL A 42 -10.87 -12.43 -0.72
C VAL A 42 -12.18 -12.63 0.03
N GLU A 43 -12.22 -13.54 1.00
CA GLU A 43 -13.36 -13.85 1.84
C GLU A 43 -12.99 -13.82 3.34
N SER A 44 -13.97 -13.80 4.23
CA SER A 44 -13.71 -13.72 5.69
C SER A 44 -13.02 -14.96 6.26
N ASP A 45 -13.07 -16.08 5.54
CA ASP A 45 -12.41 -17.34 5.91
C ASP A 45 -10.92 -17.36 5.52
N ASP A 46 -10.47 -16.43 4.66
CA ASP A 46 -9.06 -16.24 4.32
C ASP A 46 -8.33 -15.52 5.45
N VAL A 47 -8.01 -16.25 6.50
CA VAL A 47 -7.30 -15.71 7.68
C VAL A 47 -5.80 -15.84 7.55
N LEU A 48 -5.06 -14.89 8.12
CA LEU A 48 -3.60 -15.01 8.25
C LEU A 48 -3.25 -16.25 9.09
N ASN A 49 -2.33 -17.05 8.57
CA ASN A 49 -1.83 -18.28 9.19
C ASN A 49 -0.47 -18.66 8.57
N ASP A 50 0.07 -19.83 8.92
CA ASP A 50 1.38 -20.29 8.44
C ASP A 50 1.45 -20.56 6.92
N ASN A 51 0.30 -20.74 6.26
CA ASN A 51 0.22 -20.94 4.81
C ASN A 51 0.07 -19.63 4.02
N PHE A 52 -0.04 -18.48 4.70
CA PHE A 52 -0.15 -17.19 4.03
C PHE A 52 1.22 -16.76 3.45
N ASP A 53 1.24 -16.25 2.22
CA ASP A 53 2.48 -15.78 1.60
C ASP A 53 2.83 -14.36 2.05
N TYR A 54 3.56 -14.27 3.16
CA TYR A 54 4.05 -13.01 3.73
C TYR A 54 5.10 -12.30 2.85
N SER A 55 5.70 -12.99 1.88
CA SER A 55 6.66 -12.35 0.95
C SER A 55 5.98 -11.36 0.01
N ARG A 56 4.64 -11.44 -0.09
CA ARG A 56 3.80 -10.60 -0.94
C ARG A 56 2.98 -9.57 -0.15
N VAL A 57 3.41 -9.21 1.06
CA VAL A 57 2.76 -8.15 1.87
C VAL A 57 3.34 -6.78 1.54
N ASN A 58 2.47 -5.76 1.59
CA ASN A 58 2.76 -4.37 1.23
C ASN A 58 3.38 -4.19 -0.17
N PRO A 59 2.71 -4.69 -1.24
CA PRO A 59 3.08 -4.36 -2.60
C PRO A 59 3.02 -2.84 -2.84
N ALA A 60 4.11 -2.24 -3.32
CA ALA A 60 4.13 -0.87 -3.80
C ALA A 60 4.25 -0.85 -5.32
N THR A 61 3.29 -0.22 -6.02
CA THR A 61 3.30 -0.16 -7.48
C THR A 61 4.34 0.84 -7.98
N GLY A 62 5.30 0.37 -8.80
CA GLY A 62 6.47 1.15 -9.22
C GLY A 62 7.65 0.27 -9.65
N PRO A 63 8.87 0.84 -9.72
CA PRO A 63 9.21 2.25 -9.51
C PRO A 63 8.88 3.15 -10.71
N ILE A 64 8.60 4.42 -10.42
CA ILE A 64 8.43 5.48 -11.42
C ILE A 64 9.71 6.32 -11.44
N PHE A 65 10.35 6.44 -12.59
CA PHE A 65 11.52 7.30 -12.79
C PHE A 65 11.09 8.70 -13.20
N VAL A 66 11.57 9.72 -12.47
CA VAL A 66 11.31 11.13 -12.79
C VAL A 66 12.52 11.69 -13.52
N ASN A 67 12.34 12.05 -14.79
CA ASN A 67 13.39 12.56 -15.66
C ASN A 67 14.03 13.82 -15.06
N GLY A 68 15.36 13.85 -15.07
CA GLY A 68 16.14 14.96 -14.53
C GLY A 68 16.23 15.03 -13.00
N CYS A 69 15.53 14.18 -12.25
CA CYS A 69 15.67 14.09 -10.80
C CYS A 69 17.04 13.51 -10.42
N GLN A 70 17.73 14.13 -9.47
CA GLN A 70 19.08 13.73 -9.02
C GLN A 70 19.10 13.53 -7.49
N PRO A 71 20.05 12.72 -6.96
CA PRO A 71 20.29 12.65 -5.52
C PRO A 71 20.46 14.04 -4.89
N GLY A 72 19.80 14.26 -3.75
CA GLY A 72 19.77 15.56 -3.07
C GLY A 72 18.60 16.46 -3.48
N ASN A 73 17.83 16.12 -4.52
CA ASN A 73 16.57 16.80 -4.82
C ASN A 73 15.43 16.32 -3.91
N THR A 74 14.38 17.14 -3.81
CA THR A 74 13.13 16.77 -3.14
C THR A 74 12.03 16.56 -4.18
N LEU A 75 11.35 15.42 -4.10
CA LEU A 75 10.16 15.16 -4.91
C LEU A 75 8.91 15.70 -4.21
N LYS A 76 8.18 16.59 -4.88
CA LYS A 76 6.84 17.01 -4.45
C LYS A 76 5.80 16.19 -5.20
N VAL A 77 5.09 15.32 -4.47
CA VAL A 77 3.98 14.52 -5.03
C VAL A 77 2.66 15.15 -4.60
N ALA A 78 1.81 15.51 -5.57
CA ALA A 78 0.46 16.01 -5.30
C ALA A 78 -0.55 14.89 -5.55
N ILE A 79 -1.24 14.45 -4.49
CA ILE A 79 -2.32 13.47 -4.61
C ILE A 79 -3.60 14.21 -4.99
N HIS A 80 -4.02 14.05 -6.24
CA HIS A 80 -5.19 14.76 -6.76
C HIS A 80 -6.51 14.04 -6.49
N LYS A 81 -6.48 12.70 -6.51
CA LYS A 81 -7.66 11.85 -6.34
C LYS A 81 -7.20 10.48 -5.87
N ILE A 82 -7.98 9.86 -4.98
CA ILE A 82 -7.86 8.45 -4.61
C ILE A 82 -9.22 7.83 -4.88
N GLU A 83 -9.22 6.72 -5.62
CA GLU A 83 -10.40 5.90 -5.85
C GLU A 83 -10.14 4.54 -5.22
N VAL A 84 -11.11 4.03 -4.47
CA VAL A 84 -11.03 2.74 -3.79
C VAL A 84 -12.04 1.78 -4.41
N GLU A 85 -11.77 0.49 -4.27
CA GLU A 85 -12.74 -0.54 -4.66
C GLU A 85 -13.96 -0.53 -3.73
N SER A 86 -15.02 -1.26 -4.10
CA SER A 86 -16.24 -1.38 -3.29
C SER A 86 -16.10 -2.29 -2.07
N ARG A 87 -14.88 -2.74 -1.76
CA ARG A 87 -14.57 -3.64 -0.65
C ARG A 87 -13.23 -3.28 -0.02
N GLY A 88 -13.07 -3.64 1.25
CA GLY A 88 -11.80 -3.58 1.97
C GLY A 88 -11.64 -4.78 2.91
N VAL A 89 -10.43 -4.93 3.46
CA VAL A 89 -10.06 -6.01 4.39
C VAL A 89 -9.63 -5.38 5.71
N VAL A 90 -10.14 -5.92 6.81
CA VAL A 90 -9.67 -5.63 8.16
C VAL A 90 -9.21 -6.94 8.79
N GLU A 91 -8.01 -6.94 9.37
CA GLU A 91 -7.39 -8.12 9.96
C GLU A 91 -6.94 -7.82 11.39
N VAL A 92 -7.07 -8.80 12.26
CA VAL A 92 -6.42 -8.82 13.58
C VAL A 92 -5.68 -10.13 13.76
N PHE A 93 -4.40 -10.06 14.11
CA PHE A 93 -3.54 -11.23 14.33
C PHE A 93 -2.94 -11.25 15.75
N PRO A 94 -2.80 -12.44 16.40
CA PRO A 94 -2.13 -12.56 17.68
C PRO A 94 -0.72 -11.95 17.69
N GLY A 95 -0.48 -11.03 18.62
CA GLY A 95 0.80 -10.33 18.75
C GLY A 95 1.01 -9.15 17.81
N TRP A 96 0.09 -8.86 16.88
CA TRP A 96 0.17 -7.68 16.00
C TRP A 96 -0.52 -6.46 16.59
N GLY A 97 0.08 -5.29 16.36
CA GLY A 97 -0.45 -4.00 16.78
C GLY A 97 -0.52 -3.80 18.30
N PRO A 98 -1.06 -2.65 18.77
CA PRO A 98 -1.07 -2.29 20.19
C PRO A 98 -1.91 -3.20 21.09
N LEU A 99 -2.85 -3.96 20.50
CA LEU A 99 -3.73 -4.88 21.22
C LEU A 99 -3.44 -6.36 20.90
N GLY A 100 -2.31 -6.67 20.26
CA GLY A 100 -1.99 -8.03 19.82
C GLY A 100 -1.98 -9.05 20.96
N ASN A 101 -1.67 -8.65 22.20
CA ASN A 101 -1.72 -9.53 23.37
C ASN A 101 -3.14 -9.89 23.84
N LYS A 102 -4.18 -9.24 23.30
CA LYS A 102 -5.60 -9.53 23.56
C LYS A 102 -6.26 -10.31 22.44
N VAL A 103 -5.57 -10.49 21.32
CA VAL A 103 -6.09 -11.24 20.16
C VAL A 103 -5.74 -12.71 20.36
N GLU A 104 -6.76 -13.55 20.54
CA GLU A 104 -6.58 -14.99 20.78
C GLU A 104 -6.29 -15.78 19.50
N LYS A 105 -6.88 -15.36 18.37
CA LYS A 105 -6.72 -15.98 17.06
C LYS A 105 -6.84 -14.93 15.96
N ALA A 106 -6.28 -15.23 14.79
CA ALA A 106 -6.45 -14.41 13.60
C ALA A 106 -7.94 -14.30 13.23
N GLU A 107 -8.39 -13.10 12.86
CA GLU A 107 -9.75 -12.88 12.36
C GLU A 107 -9.72 -11.88 11.20
N THR A 108 -10.43 -12.23 10.13
CA THR A 108 -10.59 -11.38 8.94
C THR A 108 -12.03 -10.89 8.85
N LYS A 109 -12.18 -9.61 8.52
CA LYS A 109 -13.47 -9.01 8.19
C LYS A 109 -13.38 -8.33 6.83
N ILE A 110 -14.15 -8.85 5.88
CA ILE A 110 -14.42 -8.13 4.63
C ILE A 110 -15.46 -7.04 4.91
N VAL A 111 -15.15 -5.80 4.54
CA VAL A 111 -16.04 -4.65 4.66
C VAL A 111 -16.49 -4.19 3.28
N SER A 112 -17.76 -3.80 3.15
CA SER A 112 -18.25 -3.18 1.92
C SER A 112 -18.10 -1.65 1.99
N ILE A 113 -17.73 -1.06 0.86
CA ILE A 113 -17.52 0.37 0.70
C ILE A 113 -18.55 0.88 -0.32
N SER A 114 -19.27 1.94 0.05
CA SER A 114 -20.31 2.57 -0.76
C SER A 114 -20.22 4.10 -0.65
N GLU A 115 -21.04 4.84 -1.40
CA GLU A 115 -21.06 6.31 -1.33
C GLU A 115 -21.29 6.85 0.09
N GLY A 116 -22.02 6.12 0.95
CA GLY A 116 -22.28 6.51 2.33
C GLY A 116 -21.13 6.25 3.31
N GLY A 117 -20.09 5.51 2.89
CA GLY A 117 -18.96 5.15 3.75
C GLY A 117 -18.62 3.66 3.75
N VAL A 118 -17.93 3.22 4.80
CA VAL A 118 -17.51 1.83 5.03
C VAL A 118 -18.47 1.16 6.01
N ASN A 119 -19.07 0.05 5.61
CA ASN A 119 -19.95 -0.74 6.47
C ASN A 119 -19.11 -1.68 7.37
N PHE A 120 -19.04 -1.36 8.65
CA PHE A 120 -18.33 -2.15 9.66
C PHE A 120 -19.31 -2.75 10.67
N GLY A 121 -19.84 -3.93 10.37
CA GLY A 121 -20.86 -4.58 11.21
C GLY A 121 -22.15 -3.76 11.23
N LYS A 122 -22.52 -3.23 12.40
CA LYS A 122 -23.69 -2.34 12.55
C LYS A 122 -23.37 -0.85 12.39
N TYR A 123 -22.11 -0.51 12.14
CA TYR A 123 -21.64 0.87 12.04
C TYR A 123 -21.39 1.25 10.58
N LEU A 124 -21.71 2.50 10.24
CA LEU A 124 -21.31 3.14 8.98
C LEU A 124 -20.24 4.19 9.30
N LEU A 125 -19.04 3.98 8.79
CA LEU A 125 -17.88 4.84 9.04
C LEU A 125 -17.66 5.77 7.85
N PRO A 126 -17.31 7.06 8.06
CA PRO A 126 -16.95 7.96 6.97
C PRO A 126 -15.78 7.42 6.14
N LEU A 127 -15.86 7.56 4.81
CA LEU A 127 -14.77 7.17 3.91
C LEU A 127 -13.74 8.29 3.81
N HIS A 128 -12.53 8.05 4.32
CA HIS A 128 -11.37 8.95 4.21
C HIS A 128 -10.20 8.21 3.56
N PRO A 129 -10.13 8.15 2.21
CA PRO A 129 -9.06 7.44 1.52
C PRO A 129 -7.69 8.09 1.75
N MET A 130 -6.66 7.26 1.92
CA MET A 130 -5.27 7.68 2.12
C MET A 130 -4.30 6.69 1.49
N VAL A 131 -3.02 7.07 1.36
CA VAL A 131 -1.95 6.21 0.86
C VAL A 131 -1.02 5.86 2.02
N GLY A 132 -1.03 4.60 2.48
CA GLY A 132 -0.19 4.14 3.58
C GLY A 132 1.29 4.01 3.20
N VAL A 133 1.55 3.37 2.05
CA VAL A 133 2.92 3.16 1.53
C VAL A 133 3.21 4.11 0.36
N ILE A 134 4.12 5.06 0.56
CA ILE A 134 4.64 5.93 -0.48
C ILE A 134 6.10 6.28 -0.18
N GLY A 135 6.98 6.18 -1.18
CA GLY A 135 8.40 6.44 -0.95
C GLY A 135 9.24 6.47 -2.22
N VAL A 136 10.51 6.80 -2.03
CA VAL A 136 11.56 6.76 -3.04
C VAL A 136 12.58 5.67 -2.70
N ALA A 137 13.40 5.26 -3.67
CA ALA A 137 14.49 4.34 -3.39
C ALA A 137 15.51 4.98 -2.41
N PRO A 138 15.92 4.28 -1.34
CA PRO A 138 16.97 4.75 -0.45
C PRO A 138 18.34 4.74 -1.16
N ALA A 139 19.26 5.61 -0.72
CA ALA A 139 20.63 5.63 -1.23
C ALA A 139 21.46 4.39 -0.81
N GLY A 140 21.13 3.85 0.38
CA GLY A 140 21.80 2.70 1.00
C GLY A 140 21.26 1.36 0.51
N GLU A 141 21.13 0.43 1.45
CA GLU A 141 20.54 -0.89 1.22
C GLU A 141 19.04 -0.81 0.95
N ALA A 142 18.50 -1.85 0.31
CA ALA A 142 17.07 -2.01 0.11
C ALA A 142 16.31 -2.00 1.46
N VAL A 143 15.13 -1.40 1.48
CA VAL A 143 14.25 -1.40 2.66
C VAL A 143 12.91 -2.00 2.28
N LEU A 144 12.45 -2.99 3.04
CA LEU A 144 11.15 -3.63 2.81
C LEU A 144 10.02 -2.60 2.85
N CYS A 145 9.02 -2.75 1.97
CA CYS A 145 7.89 -1.82 1.89
C CYS A 145 7.05 -1.78 3.17
N VAL A 146 7.17 -2.77 4.06
CA VAL A 146 6.54 -2.79 5.40
C VAL A 146 7.16 -1.81 6.39
N SER A 147 8.35 -1.29 6.10
CA SER A 147 9.12 -0.44 7.02
C SER A 147 9.12 1.01 6.57
N PRO A 148 8.83 1.97 7.47
CA PRO A 148 9.05 3.40 7.19
C PRO A 148 10.53 3.77 7.31
N GLY A 149 10.87 4.95 6.77
CA GLY A 149 12.17 5.59 6.98
C GLY A 149 12.27 6.97 6.32
N PRO A 150 13.47 7.57 6.26
CA PRO A 150 13.68 8.87 5.62
C PRO A 150 13.29 8.92 4.14
N HIS A 151 13.18 7.76 3.49
CA HIS A 151 12.79 7.61 2.09
C HIS A 151 11.26 7.52 1.90
N GLY A 152 10.48 7.60 2.98
CA GLY A 152 9.05 7.28 3.00
C GLY A 152 8.81 5.84 3.44
N GLY A 153 8.12 5.05 2.63
CA GLY A 153 7.77 3.66 2.93
C GLY A 153 6.42 3.59 3.64
N ASN A 154 6.29 2.67 4.60
CA ASN A 154 5.03 2.43 5.32
C ASN A 154 4.76 3.49 6.40
N LEU A 155 4.26 4.65 5.98
CA LEU A 155 4.08 5.82 6.85
C LEU A 155 2.73 5.85 7.58
N ASP A 156 1.68 5.29 6.96
CA ASP A 156 0.32 5.23 7.53
C ASP A 156 -0.15 6.55 8.18
N THR A 157 0.02 7.68 7.46
CA THR A 157 -0.24 9.06 7.96
C THR A 157 -1.43 9.74 7.29
#